data_AF-A0A1Y5CVS0-F1
#
_entry.id   AF-A0A1Y5CVS0-F1
#
_cell.length_a   1.000
_cell.length_b   1.000
_cell.length_c   1.000
_cell.angle_alpha   90.00
_cell.angle_beta   90.00
_cell.angle_gamma   90.00
#
_symmetry.space_group_name_H-M   'P 1'
#
loop_
_entity.id
_entity.type
_entity.pdbx_description
1 polymer ?
#
loop_
_entity_poly.entity_id
_entity_poly.type
_entity_poly.pdbx_seq_one_letter_code
_entity_poly.pdbx_strand_id
1 'polypeptide(L)'
;MNNIEEPILKILAEYTNENLAIHSITVPFEEIGIDSLSLVEIIFDIEEHFDITIPSESEIAGRELSLRCLADVYQLVNTLITEKEL
;
A
#
# COMPACT_ATOMS: atom_id res chain seq x y z
N MET A 1 -4.93 -2.54 18.14
CA MET A 1 -5.36 -2.74 16.74
C MET A 1 -4.82 -1.55 15.98
N ASN A 2 -3.64 -1.71 15.37
CA ASN A 2 -3.07 -0.66 14.53
C ASN A 2 -4.00 -0.54 13.32
N ASN A 3 -4.86 0.49 13.32
CA ASN A 3 -5.79 0.75 12.21
C ASN A 3 -4.99 1.39 11.07
N ILE A 4 -4.20 0.57 10.39
CA ILE A 4 -3.48 0.99 9.17
C ILE A 4 -4.43 1.01 7.95
N GLU A 5 -5.59 0.37 8.06
CA GLU A 5 -6.59 0.27 6.99
C GLU A 5 -7.17 1.64 6.61
N GLU A 6 -7.69 2.39 7.58
CA GLU A 6 -8.25 3.73 7.36
C GLU A 6 -7.30 4.71 6.66
N PRO A 7 -6.07 4.94 7.15
CA PRO A 7 -5.14 5.87 6.52
C PRO A 7 -4.71 5.43 5.12
N ILE A 8 -4.47 4.14 4.89
CA ILE A 8 -4.12 3.62 3.56
C ILE A 8 -5.29 3.79 2.60
N LEU A 9 -6.53 3.45 3.00
CA LEU A 9 -7.72 3.70 2.20
C LEU A 9 -7.86 5.18 1.83
N LYS A 10 -7.57 6.07 2.77
CA LYS A 10 -7.64 7.51 2.55
C LYS A 10 -6.61 7.97 1.52
N ILE A 11 -5.35 7.53 1.65
CA ILE A 11 -4.27 7.84 0.70
C ILE A 11 -4.67 7.36 -0.70
N LEU A 12 -5.01 6.08 -0.85
CA LEU A 12 -5.35 5.56 -2.19
C LEU A 12 -6.60 6.23 -2.79
N ALA A 13 -7.58 6.63 -1.97
CA ALA A 13 -8.77 7.35 -2.45
C ALA A 13 -8.44 8.74 -3.03
N GLU A 14 -7.24 9.29 -2.81
CA GLU A 14 -6.77 10.51 -3.48
C GLU A 14 -6.25 10.21 -4.89
N TYR A 15 -5.83 8.97 -5.16
CA TYR A 15 -5.27 8.52 -6.44
C TYR A 15 -6.26 7.76 -7.33
N THR A 16 -7.42 7.37 -6.79
CA THR A 16 -8.51 6.77 -7.57
C THR A 16 -9.84 7.46 -7.31
N ASN A 17 -10.71 7.52 -8.33
CA ASN A 17 -12.10 7.94 -8.17
C ASN A 17 -13.03 6.77 -7.78
N GLU A 18 -12.50 5.54 -7.70
CA GLU A 18 -13.24 4.36 -7.29
C GLU A 18 -13.38 4.31 -5.76
N ASN A 19 -14.52 3.81 -5.27
CA ASN A 19 -14.75 3.73 -3.84
C ASN A 19 -14.12 2.45 -3.28
N LEU A 20 -12.84 2.55 -2.89
CA LEU A 20 -12.03 1.45 -2.36
C LEU A 20 -12.66 0.69 -1.18
N ALA A 21 -13.57 1.32 -0.43
CA ALA A 21 -14.29 0.64 0.65
C ALA A 21 -15.25 -0.45 0.15
N ILE A 22 -15.64 -0.39 -1.13
CA ILE A 22 -16.55 -1.34 -1.78
C ILE A 22 -15.78 -2.39 -2.61
N HIS A 23 -14.55 -2.09 -3.03
CA HIS A 23 -13.74 -3.01 -3.81
C HIS A 23 -13.03 -4.02 -2.89
N SER A 24 -12.97 -5.27 -3.31
CA SER A 24 -12.17 -6.28 -2.62
C SER A 24 -10.70 -5.85 -2.57
N ILE A 25 -10.07 -5.99 -1.41
CA ILE A 25 -8.64 -5.69 -1.18
C ILE A 25 -7.68 -6.47 -2.11
N THR A 26 -8.20 -7.47 -2.83
CA THR A 26 -7.48 -8.31 -3.78
C THR A 26 -7.54 -7.76 -5.22
N VAL A 27 -8.27 -6.67 -5.47
CA VAL A 27 -8.36 -6.06 -6.81
C VAL A 27 -7.00 -5.41 -7.14
N PRO A 28 -6.46 -5.65 -8.35
CA PRO A 28 -5.25 -4.98 -8.80
C PRO A 28 -5.43 -3.47 -8.92
N PHE A 29 -4.39 -2.71 -8.59
CA PHE A 29 -4.36 -1.26 -8.72
C PHE A 29 -4.62 -0.77 -10.14
N GLU A 30 -4.13 -1.51 -11.14
CA GLU A 30 -4.40 -1.21 -12.55
C GLU A 30 -5.90 -1.27 -12.90
N GLU A 31 -6.68 -2.13 -12.24
CA GLU A 31 -8.13 -2.25 -12.50
C GLU A 31 -8.95 -1.10 -11.92
N ILE A 32 -8.46 -0.47 -10.84
CA ILE A 32 -9.10 0.69 -10.21
C ILE A 32 -8.53 2.03 -10.71
N GLY A 33 -7.76 2.00 -11.80
CA GLY A 33 -7.20 3.19 -12.44
C GLY A 33 -5.99 3.79 -11.73
N ILE A 34 -5.26 3.01 -10.94
CA ILE A 34 -3.98 3.41 -10.36
C ILE A 34 -2.85 2.91 -11.26
N ASP A 35 -2.15 3.86 -11.87
CA ASP A 35 -0.99 3.60 -12.71
C ASP A 35 0.30 3.42 -11.88
N SER A 36 1.37 2.94 -12.52
CA SER A 36 2.68 2.75 -11.89
C SER A 36 3.28 4.04 -11.32
N LEU A 37 3.00 5.20 -11.91
CA LEU A 37 3.43 6.49 -11.37
C LEU A 37 2.68 6.82 -10.07
N SER A 38 1.36 6.66 -10.06
CA SER A 38 0.53 6.86 -8.87
C SER A 38 0.91 5.89 -7.76
N LEU A 39 1.29 4.65 -8.10
CA LEU A 39 1.79 3.68 -7.13
C LEU A 39 3.05 4.18 -6.41
N VAL A 40 3.98 4.80 -7.13
CA VAL A 40 5.17 5.41 -6.50
C VAL A 40 4.76 6.51 -5.53
N GLU A 41 3.85 7.41 -5.92
CA GLU A 41 3.38 8.48 -5.03
C GLU A 41 2.65 7.93 -3.79
N ILE A 42 1.78 6.93 -3.97
CA ILE A 42 1.10 6.22 -2.86
C ILE A 42 2.11 5.62 -1.89
N ILE A 43 3.18 4.98 -2.39
CA ILE A 43 4.23 4.42 -1.53
C ILE A 43 4.90 5.53 -0.72
N PHE A 44 5.26 6.64 -1.35
CA PHE A 44 5.86 7.80 -0.66
C PHE A 44 4.94 8.37 0.43
N ASP A 45 3.64 8.55 0.14
CA ASP A 45 2.66 9.02 1.13
C ASP A 45 2.52 8.05 2.30
N ILE A 46 2.51 6.74 2.03
CA ILE A 46 2.46 5.71 3.08
C ILE A 46 3.73 5.74 3.93
N GLU A 47 4.91 5.82 3.32
CA GLU A 47 6.19 5.95 4.02
C GLU A 47 6.19 7.17 4.95
N GLU A 48 5.75 8.34 4.46
CA GLU A 48 5.68 9.57 5.25
C GLU A 48 4.63 9.47 6.37
N HIS A 49 3.46 8.87 6.09
CA HIS A 49 2.38 8.76 7.07
C HIS A 49 2.71 7.83 8.23
N PHE A 50 3.35 6.69 7.96
CA PHE A 50 3.69 5.69 8.96
C PHE A 50 5.14 5.82 9.47
N ASP A 51 5.91 6.76 8.92
CA ASP A 51 7.33 6.96 9.22
C ASP A 51 8.13 5.65 8.98
N ILE A 52 7.79 4.91 7.92
CA ILE A 52 8.44 3.63 7.55
C ILE A 52 9.22 3.77 6.25
N THR A 53 10.07 2.79 5.97
CA THR A 53 10.76 2.68 4.67
C THR A 53 10.27 1.43 3.97
N ILE A 54 9.55 1.62 2.87
CA ILE A 54 9.10 0.57 1.98
C ILE A 54 10.26 0.20 1.04
N PRO A 55 10.69 -1.07 1.01
CA PRO A 55 11.75 -1.50 0.13
C PRO A 55 11.35 -1.33 -1.34
N SER A 56 12.35 -1.19 -2.22
CA SER A 56 12.08 -1.02 -3.66
C SER A 56 11.36 -2.24 -4.25
N GLU A 57 10.64 -2.09 -5.37
CA GLU A 57 9.97 -3.21 -6.06
C GLU A 57 10.89 -4.42 -6.29
N SER A 58 12.16 -4.18 -6.57
CA SER A 58 13.18 -5.24 -6.74
C SER A 58 13.44 -6.04 -5.46
N GLU A 59 13.43 -5.37 -4.30
CA GLU A 59 13.63 -6.02 -3.00
C GLU A 59 12.36 -6.75 -2.55
N ILE A 60 11.19 -6.17 -2.82
CA ILE A 60 9.89 -6.79 -2.59
C ILE A 60 9.76 -8.08 -3.39
N ALA A 61 10.13 -8.04 -4.68
CA ALA A 61 10.17 -9.22 -5.54
C ALA A 61 11.13 -10.29 -5.02
N GLY A 62 12.25 -9.89 -4.40
CA GLY A 62 13.19 -10.80 -3.74
C GLY A 62 12.64 -11.47 -2.47
N ARG A 63 11.62 -10.88 -1.83
CA ARG A 63 10.95 -11.38 -0.62
C ARG A 63 9.67 -12.19 -0.93
N GLU A 64 9.41 -12.51 -2.19
CA GLU A 64 8.14 -13.09 -2.67
C GLU A 64 6.89 -12.27 -2.29
N LEU A 65 7.09 -10.98 -2.02
CA LEU A 65 6.01 -10.03 -1.80
C LEU A 65 5.63 -9.37 -3.13
N SER A 66 4.45 -8.79 -3.19
CA SER A 66 3.97 -8.00 -4.34
C SER A 66 3.39 -6.69 -3.83
N LEU A 67 3.21 -5.71 -4.73
CA LEU A 67 2.51 -4.43 -4.48
C LEU A 67 1.45 -4.20 -5.55
N ARG A 68 0.66 -5.23 -5.83
CA ARG A 68 -0.33 -5.18 -6.92
C ARG A 68 -1.71 -4.80 -6.43
N CYS A 69 -2.02 -5.08 -5.17
CA CYS A 69 -3.33 -4.86 -4.59
C CYS A 69 -3.25 -4.27 -3.18
N LEU A 70 -4.39 -3.92 -2.62
CA LEU A 70 -4.45 -3.33 -1.27
C LEU A 70 -3.98 -4.33 -0.19
N ALA A 71 -4.28 -5.62 -0.36
CA ALA A 71 -3.88 -6.67 0.57
C ALA A 71 -2.35 -6.79 0.70
N ASP A 72 -1.65 -6.67 -0.43
CA ASP A 72 -0.20 -6.64 -0.51
C ASP A 72 0.39 -5.48 0.29
N VAL A 73 -0.12 -4.26 0.05
CA VAL A 73 0.29 -3.05 0.76
C VAL A 73 0.06 -3.20 2.26
N TYR A 74 -1.12 -3.70 2.67
CA TYR A 74 -1.41 -3.93 4.08
C TYR A 74 -0.45 -4.91 4.73
N GLN A 75 -0.17 -6.03 4.08
CA GLN A 75 0.80 -6.99 4.61
C GLN A 75 2.19 -6.37 4.75
N LEU A 76 2.64 -5.64 3.74
CA LEU A 76 3.95 -5.00 3.75
C LEU A 76 4.06 -3.95 4.86
N VAL A 77 3.12 -3.00 4.90
CA VAL A 77 3.10 -1.92 5.90
C VAL A 77 3.01 -2.49 7.31
N ASN A 78 2.12 -3.46 7.54
CA ASN A 78 2.01 -4.10 8.85
C ASN A 78 3.31 -4.80 9.26
N THR A 79 3.98 -5.47 8.32
CA THR A 79 5.28 -6.11 8.56
C THR A 79 6.34 -5.08 8.93
N LEU A 80 6.45 -3.99 8.15
CA LEU A 80 7.45 -2.96 8.38
C LEU A 80 7.24 -2.20 9.69
N ILE A 81 5.99 -1.88 10.04
CA ILE A 81 5.65 -1.27 11.33
C ILE A 81 6.04 -2.23 12.47
N THR A 82 5.71 -3.51 12.33
CA THR A 82 6.07 -4.52 13.34
C THR A 82 7.59 -4.68 13.47
N GLU A 83 8.33 -4.68 12.36
CA GLU A 83 9.80 -4.73 12.34
C GLU A 83 10.43 -3.47 12.95
N LYS A 84 9.81 -2.30 12.77
CA LYS A 84 10.28 -1.03 13.34
C LYS A 84 10.03 -0.90 14.85
N GLU A 85 8.92 -1.46 15.35
CA GLU A 85 8.56 -1.43 16.77
C GLU A 85 9.31 -2.50 17.62
N LEU A 86 10.10 -3.37 16.98
CA LEU A 86 10.94 -4.41 17.61
C LEU A 86 12.36 -3.90 17.94
#